data_AF-A0A146LMH7-F1
#
_entry.id   AF-A0A146LMH7-F1
#
_cell.length_a   1.000
_cell.length_b   1.000
_cell.length_c   1.000
_cell.angle_alpha   90.00
_cell.angle_beta   90.00
_cell.angle_gamma   90.00
#
_symmetry.space_group_name_H-M   'P 1'
#
loop_
_entity.id
_entity.type
_entity.pdbx_description
1 polymer ?
#
loop_
_entity_poly.entity_id
_entity_poly.type
_entity_poly.pdbx_seq_one_letter_code
_entity_poly.pdbx_strand_id
1 'polypeptide(L)'
;AKHLLPSEPSISYICSRFYRAPELVCESVNYTTAIDMWSLGCVLGELLCNSPLFGEENPAGQLAEIARTIGSPSEKELVAMNPTYNQPIPSFTRVPWEHILPPTVPNDAISLLDQLLQYDPTSRLTAPQAMAHPFFDELRDPQLHPKYTNLHNYTKSELVLFKDSQLLDKLLPCRLLQQLSSEDLAIVGKSKR
;
A
#
# COMPACT_ATOMS: atom_id res chain seq x y z
N ALA A 1 8.81 14.94 -3.12
CA ALA A 1 7.50 14.42 -3.59
C ALA A 1 6.56 15.59 -3.86
N LYS A 2 5.56 15.43 -4.73
CA LYS A 2 4.53 16.45 -4.99
C LYS A 2 3.59 16.53 -3.79
N HIS A 3 3.24 17.74 -3.36
CA HIS A 3 2.19 17.95 -2.36
C HIS A 3 0.83 17.99 -3.07
N LEU A 4 -0.09 17.09 -2.70
CA LEU A 4 -1.43 17.03 -3.27
C LEU A 4 -2.39 17.88 -2.43
N LEU A 5 -3.15 18.75 -3.10
CA LEU A 5 -4.19 19.56 -2.48
C LEU A 5 -5.56 19.05 -2.96
N PRO A 6 -6.48 18.66 -2.06
CA PRO A 6 -7.78 18.10 -2.46
C PRO A 6 -8.62 19.03 -3.37
N SER A 7 -8.35 20.34 -3.31
CA SER A 7 -9.03 21.36 -4.12
C SER A 7 -8.41 21.57 -5.50
N GLU A 8 -7.28 20.95 -5.81
CA GLU A 8 -6.52 21.21 -7.05
C GLU A 8 -6.36 19.94 -7.90
N PRO A 9 -6.80 19.98 -9.17
CA PRO A 9 -6.62 18.84 -10.06
C PRO A 9 -5.14 18.59 -10.36
N SER A 10 -4.80 17.33 -10.56
CA SER A 10 -3.45 16.86 -10.84
C SER A 10 -3.35 16.13 -12.18
N ILE A 11 -2.14 16.10 -12.76
CA ILE A 11 -1.86 15.37 -14.02
C ILE A 11 -1.96 13.87 -13.76
N SER A 12 -2.81 13.17 -14.50
CA SER A 12 -3.03 11.72 -14.35
C SER A 12 -1.95 10.86 -15.00
N TYR A 13 -1.32 11.33 -16.08
CA TYR A 13 -0.24 10.61 -16.77
C TYR A 13 1.10 10.76 -16.03
N ILE A 14 1.20 10.13 -14.88
CA ILE A 14 2.39 10.09 -14.00
C ILE A 14 2.73 8.64 -13.63
N CYS A 15 3.87 8.44 -12.95
CA CYS A 15 4.44 7.13 -12.60
C CYS A 15 4.89 6.30 -13.83
N SER A 16 5.86 5.41 -13.61
CA SER A 16 6.23 4.39 -14.57
C SER A 16 5.06 3.42 -14.77
N ARG A 17 4.82 3.02 -16.02
CA ARG A 17 3.59 2.31 -16.44
C ARG A 17 3.24 1.10 -15.58
N PHE A 18 4.19 0.21 -15.33
CA PHE A 18 3.96 -1.05 -14.60
C PHE A 18 3.57 -0.87 -13.14
N TYR A 19 3.80 0.33 -12.58
CA TYR A 19 3.50 0.68 -11.18
C TYR A 19 2.37 1.70 -11.09
N ARG A 20 1.74 2.06 -12.22
CA ARG A 20 0.70 3.09 -12.27
C ARG A 20 -0.61 2.54 -11.70
N ALA A 21 -1.17 3.26 -10.73
CA ALA A 21 -2.45 2.92 -10.11
C ALA A 21 -3.62 2.98 -11.11
N PRO A 22 -4.65 2.11 -10.97
CA PRO A 22 -5.71 1.98 -11.95
C PRO A 22 -6.55 3.26 -12.08
N GLU A 23 -6.72 4.05 -11.02
CA GLU A 23 -7.37 5.37 -11.09
C GLU A 23 -6.62 6.37 -11.98
N LEU A 24 -5.29 6.27 -12.07
CA LEU A 24 -4.48 7.09 -12.99
C LEU A 24 -4.62 6.60 -14.43
N VAL A 25 -4.75 5.27 -14.63
CA VAL A 25 -5.05 4.69 -15.94
C VAL A 25 -6.45 5.09 -16.40
N CYS A 26 -7.41 5.20 -15.48
CA CYS A 26 -8.74 5.75 -15.69
C CYS A 26 -8.76 7.29 -15.72
N GLU A 27 -7.60 7.94 -15.82
CA GLU A 27 -7.43 9.39 -15.99
C GLU A 27 -7.97 10.26 -14.84
N SER A 28 -8.07 9.73 -13.62
CA SER A 28 -8.45 10.51 -12.45
C SER A 28 -7.45 11.63 -12.20
N VAL A 29 -7.97 12.84 -11.94
CA VAL A 29 -7.18 14.04 -11.60
C VAL A 29 -7.24 14.37 -10.11
N ASN A 30 -8.11 13.70 -9.36
CA ASN A 30 -8.38 13.94 -7.93
C ASN A 30 -7.88 12.77 -7.06
N TYR A 31 -6.75 12.19 -7.42
CA TYR A 31 -6.14 11.08 -6.71
C TYR A 31 -5.41 11.56 -5.44
N THR A 32 -5.11 10.61 -4.55
CA THR A 32 -4.40 10.85 -3.28
C THR A 32 -3.05 10.13 -3.27
N THR A 33 -2.35 10.16 -2.14
CA THR A 33 -1.13 9.36 -1.92
C THR A 33 -1.39 7.84 -1.94
N ALA A 34 -2.64 7.39 -2.02
CA ALA A 34 -2.98 5.99 -2.22
C ALA A 34 -2.41 5.40 -3.52
N ILE A 35 -2.04 6.23 -4.51
CA ILE A 35 -1.33 5.78 -5.73
C ILE A 35 0.06 5.21 -5.40
N ASP A 36 0.71 5.72 -4.35
CA ASP A 36 2.03 5.26 -3.92
C ASP A 36 1.90 3.90 -3.22
N MET A 37 0.78 3.67 -2.52
CA MET A 37 0.49 2.37 -1.90
C MET A 37 0.20 1.28 -2.94
N TRP A 38 -0.46 1.63 -4.05
CA TRP A 38 -0.57 0.72 -5.21
C TRP A 38 0.80 0.41 -5.81
N SER A 39 1.62 1.44 -6.01
CA SER A 39 2.98 1.29 -6.55
C SER A 39 3.84 0.37 -5.67
N LEU A 40 3.71 0.50 -4.33
CA LEU A 40 4.33 -0.39 -3.37
C LEU A 40 3.86 -1.84 -3.54
N GLY A 41 2.55 -2.06 -3.74
CA GLY A 41 2.01 -3.39 -4.05
C GLY A 41 2.62 -3.98 -5.33
N CYS A 42 2.75 -3.18 -6.39
CA CYS A 42 3.39 -3.62 -7.63
C CYS A 42 4.86 -4.03 -7.42
N VAL A 43 5.63 -3.23 -6.66
CA VAL A 43 7.03 -3.55 -6.31
C VAL A 43 7.11 -4.81 -5.45
N LEU A 44 6.23 -4.97 -4.45
CA LEU A 44 6.18 -6.19 -3.64
C LEU A 44 5.88 -7.41 -4.50
N GLY A 45 4.87 -7.33 -5.37
CA GLY A 45 4.53 -8.41 -6.30
C GLY A 45 5.71 -8.79 -7.20
N GLU A 46 6.40 -7.79 -7.77
CA GLU A 46 7.59 -7.99 -8.59
C GLU A 46 8.73 -8.67 -7.83
N LEU A 47 8.98 -8.29 -6.57
CA LEU A 47 9.97 -8.97 -5.73
C LEU A 47 9.59 -10.42 -5.43
N LEU A 48 8.29 -10.72 -5.31
CA LEU A 48 7.79 -12.07 -5.01
C LEU A 48 7.83 -13.00 -6.23
N CYS A 49 7.64 -12.50 -7.45
CA CYS A 49 7.65 -13.32 -8.68
C CYS A 49 8.84 -13.09 -9.62
N ASN A 50 9.76 -12.17 -9.28
CA ASN A 50 10.94 -11.76 -10.08
C ASN A 50 10.61 -11.20 -11.47
N SER A 51 9.39 -10.69 -11.68
CA SER A 51 8.95 -10.07 -12.92
C SER A 51 7.88 -9.03 -12.65
N PRO A 52 7.74 -7.96 -13.47
CA PRO A 52 6.69 -6.97 -13.28
C PRO A 52 5.29 -7.63 -13.24
N LEU A 53 4.52 -7.33 -12.19
CA LEU A 53 3.18 -7.93 -12.01
C LEU A 53 2.18 -7.47 -13.08
N PHE A 54 2.35 -6.26 -13.61
CA PHE A 54 1.50 -5.67 -14.65
C PHE A 54 2.37 -5.15 -15.80
N GLY A 55 3.05 -6.07 -16.49
CA GLY A 55 4.08 -5.81 -17.49
C GLY A 55 3.57 -5.45 -18.89
N GLU A 56 2.43 -4.79 -19.02
CA GLU A 56 1.83 -4.48 -20.33
C GLU A 56 2.56 -3.32 -21.04
N GLU A 57 3.09 -3.59 -22.24
CA GLU A 57 3.87 -2.61 -23.00
C GLU A 57 2.98 -1.52 -23.61
N ASN A 58 1.76 -1.88 -24.01
CA ASN A 58 0.80 -0.95 -24.58
C ASN A 58 0.02 -0.19 -23.49
N PRO A 59 0.14 1.15 -23.38
CA PRO A 59 -0.61 1.93 -22.39
C PRO A 59 -2.11 1.65 -22.38
N ALA A 60 -2.73 1.42 -23.54
CA ALA A 60 -4.15 1.14 -23.65
C ALA A 60 -4.55 -0.23 -23.07
N GLY A 61 -3.60 -1.16 -22.93
CA GLY A 61 -3.82 -2.48 -22.36
C GLY A 61 -3.67 -2.54 -20.84
N GLN A 62 -3.13 -1.50 -20.19
CA GLN A 62 -2.72 -1.58 -18.78
C GLN A 62 -3.88 -1.96 -17.85
N LEU A 63 -5.07 -1.38 -18.07
CA LEU A 63 -6.24 -1.70 -17.25
C LEU A 63 -6.75 -3.12 -17.47
N ALA A 64 -6.64 -3.62 -18.70
CA ALA A 64 -7.00 -5.01 -19.03
C ALA A 64 -6.00 -6.00 -18.41
N GLU A 65 -4.71 -5.66 -18.36
CA GLU A 65 -3.69 -6.45 -17.67
C GLU A 65 -3.96 -6.53 -16.15
N ILE A 66 -4.25 -5.39 -15.52
CA ILE A 66 -4.63 -5.37 -14.11
C ILE A 66 -5.86 -6.27 -13.87
N ALA A 67 -6.91 -6.10 -14.68
CA ALA A 67 -8.13 -6.87 -14.56
C ALA A 67 -7.94 -8.38 -14.80
N ARG A 68 -7.00 -8.75 -15.69
CA ARG A 68 -6.64 -10.16 -15.93
C ARG A 68 -6.01 -10.81 -14.69
N THR A 69 -5.22 -10.05 -13.93
CA THR A 69 -4.52 -10.53 -12.75
C THR A 69 -5.42 -10.54 -11.51
N ILE A 70 -6.07 -9.41 -11.17
CA ILE A 70 -6.84 -9.27 -9.92
C ILE A 70 -8.37 -9.34 -10.11
N GLY A 71 -8.84 -9.63 -11.32
CA GLY A 71 -10.25 -9.62 -11.69
C GLY A 71 -10.74 -8.22 -12.09
N SER A 72 -11.87 -8.13 -12.78
CA SER A 72 -12.43 -6.82 -13.18
C SER A 72 -12.98 -6.05 -11.98
N PRO A 73 -12.89 -4.70 -11.99
CA PRO A 73 -13.49 -3.88 -10.94
C PRO A 73 -15.01 -3.97 -10.99
N SER A 74 -15.63 -3.92 -9.81
CA SER A 74 -17.07 -3.69 -9.68
C SER A 74 -17.44 -2.25 -10.08
N GLU A 75 -18.73 -2.01 -10.31
CA GLU A 75 -19.25 -0.65 -10.59
C GLU A 75 -18.88 0.35 -9.49
N LYS A 76 -18.95 -0.09 -8.22
CA LYS A 76 -18.58 0.74 -7.07
C LYS A 76 -17.10 1.14 -7.11
N GLU A 77 -16.23 0.19 -7.44
CA GLU A 77 -14.79 0.43 -7.55
C GLU A 77 -14.45 1.33 -8.74
N LEU A 78 -15.14 1.17 -9.87
CA LEU A 78 -15.00 2.07 -11.01
C LEU A 78 -15.32 3.52 -10.65
N VAL A 79 -16.45 3.72 -9.98
CA VAL A 79 -16.85 5.05 -9.48
C VAL A 79 -15.83 5.60 -8.48
N ALA A 80 -15.28 4.75 -7.60
CA ALA A 80 -14.26 5.14 -6.64
C ALA A 80 -12.92 5.55 -7.29
N MET A 81 -12.54 4.90 -8.40
CA MET A 81 -11.34 5.25 -9.16
C MET A 81 -11.53 6.56 -9.93
N ASN A 82 -12.59 6.64 -10.73
CA ASN A 82 -12.96 7.85 -11.44
C ASN A 82 -14.45 7.82 -11.82
N PRO A 83 -15.30 8.68 -11.21
CA PRO A 83 -16.74 8.67 -11.47
C PRO A 83 -17.13 9.11 -12.88
N THR A 84 -16.21 9.69 -13.66
CA THR A 84 -16.47 10.11 -15.05
C THR A 84 -15.94 9.10 -16.09
N TYR A 85 -15.30 8.02 -15.65
CA TYR A 85 -14.78 6.99 -16.55
C TYR A 85 -15.92 6.20 -17.20
N ASN A 86 -15.91 6.10 -18.53
CA ASN A 86 -17.00 5.52 -19.30
C ASN A 86 -16.55 4.53 -20.39
N GLN A 87 -15.27 4.16 -20.39
CA GLN A 87 -14.75 3.19 -21.35
C GLN A 87 -15.01 1.76 -20.85
N PRO A 88 -15.28 0.81 -21.75
CA PRO A 88 -15.53 -0.57 -21.37
C PRO A 88 -14.24 -1.24 -20.82
N ILE A 89 -14.39 -2.02 -19.75
CA ILE A 89 -13.33 -2.87 -19.22
C ILE A 89 -13.68 -4.32 -19.52
N PRO A 90 -12.76 -5.11 -20.12
CA PRO A 90 -13.00 -6.52 -20.33
C PRO A 90 -13.30 -7.24 -19.01
N SER A 91 -14.24 -8.20 -19.06
CA SER A 91 -14.62 -8.98 -17.89
C SER A 91 -13.66 -10.14 -17.66
N PHE A 92 -13.06 -10.21 -16.48
CA PHE A 92 -12.16 -11.25 -16.03
C PHE A 92 -12.56 -11.68 -14.61
N THR A 93 -12.49 -12.98 -14.37
CA THR A 93 -12.61 -13.53 -13.02
C THR A 93 -11.27 -13.38 -12.31
N ARG A 94 -11.32 -12.97 -11.04
CA ARG A 94 -10.13 -12.87 -10.20
C ARG A 94 -9.41 -14.22 -10.12
N VAL A 95 -8.10 -14.19 -10.38
CA VAL A 95 -7.22 -15.34 -10.24
C VAL A 95 -6.70 -15.36 -8.80
N PRO A 96 -6.77 -16.50 -8.09
CA PRO A 96 -6.13 -16.64 -6.78
C PRO A 96 -4.62 -16.36 -6.85
N TRP A 97 -4.07 -15.66 -5.86
CA TRP A 97 -2.66 -15.29 -5.83
C TRP A 97 -1.73 -16.50 -5.88
N GLU A 98 -2.17 -17.64 -5.36
CA GLU A 98 -1.47 -18.93 -5.35
C GLU A 98 -1.24 -19.49 -6.77
N HIS A 99 -2.00 -19.03 -7.77
CA HIS A 99 -1.79 -19.39 -9.18
C HIS A 99 -0.89 -18.39 -9.92
N ILE A 100 -0.64 -17.21 -9.34
CA ILE A 100 0.18 -16.15 -9.93
C ILE A 100 1.60 -16.18 -9.34
N LEU A 101 1.69 -16.39 -8.02
CA LEU A 101 2.92 -16.31 -7.26
C LEU A 101 3.55 -17.69 -7.04
N PRO A 102 4.87 -17.78 -6.83
CA PRO A 102 5.52 -19.03 -6.46
C PRO A 102 4.93 -19.64 -5.19
N PRO A 103 4.83 -20.98 -5.08
CA PRO A 103 4.26 -21.65 -3.90
C PRO A 103 5.08 -21.47 -2.62
N THR A 104 6.29 -20.93 -2.72
CA THR A 104 7.17 -20.62 -1.59
C THR A 104 6.85 -19.28 -0.92
N VAL A 105 5.96 -18.47 -1.51
CA VAL A 105 5.62 -17.16 -0.97
C VAL A 105 4.78 -17.33 0.31
N PRO A 106 5.16 -16.69 1.44
CA PRO A 106 4.39 -16.78 2.68
C PRO A 106 3.00 -16.15 2.56
N ASN A 107 2.01 -16.72 3.25
CA ASN A 107 0.63 -16.20 3.26
C ASN A 107 0.53 -14.74 3.71
N ASP A 108 1.37 -14.31 4.66
CA ASP A 108 1.38 -12.92 5.11
C ASP A 108 1.86 -11.95 4.00
N ALA A 109 2.75 -12.41 3.11
CA ALA A 109 3.19 -11.61 1.97
C ALA A 109 2.06 -11.47 0.93
N ILE A 110 1.34 -12.58 0.66
CA ILE A 110 0.16 -12.60 -0.21
C ILE A 110 -0.92 -11.68 0.35
N SER A 111 -1.20 -11.77 1.66
CA SER A 111 -2.18 -10.95 2.35
C SER A 111 -1.84 -9.46 2.29
N LEU A 112 -0.57 -9.09 2.48
CA LEU A 112 -0.11 -7.71 2.35
C LEU A 112 -0.28 -7.21 0.91
N LEU A 113 0.17 -8.00 -0.07
CA LEU A 113 0.05 -7.68 -1.49
C LEU A 113 -1.42 -7.43 -1.87
N ASP A 114 -2.32 -8.31 -1.42
CA ASP A 114 -3.73 -8.21 -1.73
C ASP A 114 -4.33 -6.91 -1.20
N GLN A 115 -4.07 -6.57 0.06
CA GLN A 115 -4.60 -5.36 0.68
C GLN A 115 -3.97 -4.05 0.14
N LEU A 116 -2.84 -4.13 -0.58
CA LEU A 116 -2.25 -3.00 -1.31
C LEU A 116 -2.85 -2.83 -2.71
N LEU A 117 -3.17 -3.94 -3.40
CA LEU A 117 -3.66 -3.96 -4.78
C LEU A 117 -5.20 -3.95 -4.85
N GLN A 118 -5.80 -2.90 -4.31
CA GLN A 118 -7.25 -2.66 -4.35
C GLN A 118 -7.60 -1.60 -5.40
N TYR A 119 -8.71 -1.78 -6.11
CA TYR A 119 -9.20 -0.78 -7.08
C TYR A 119 -9.66 0.50 -6.40
N ASP A 120 -10.49 0.39 -5.36
CA ASP A 120 -10.89 1.53 -4.53
C ASP A 120 -9.64 2.06 -3.77
N PRO A 121 -9.18 3.29 -4.05
CA PRO A 121 -7.98 3.83 -3.42
C PRO A 121 -8.10 3.95 -1.89
N THR A 122 -9.32 4.06 -1.36
CA THR A 122 -9.59 4.16 0.08
C THR A 122 -9.58 2.81 0.80
N SER A 123 -9.69 1.72 0.04
CA SER A 123 -9.61 0.35 0.57
C SER A 123 -8.18 -0.17 0.69
N ARG A 124 -7.19 0.56 0.14
CA ARG A 124 -5.77 0.21 0.27
C ARG A 124 -5.27 0.48 1.67
N LEU A 125 -4.32 -0.32 2.14
CA LEU A 125 -3.59 -0.01 3.38
C LEU A 125 -2.88 1.34 3.24
N THR A 126 -3.01 2.16 4.26
CA THR A 126 -2.13 3.32 4.48
C THR A 126 -0.72 2.85 4.85
N ALA A 127 0.28 3.72 4.71
CA ALA A 127 1.66 3.37 5.08
C ALA A 127 1.80 2.88 6.55
N PRO A 128 1.19 3.51 7.58
CA PRO A 128 1.21 2.96 8.93
C PRO A 128 0.55 1.59 9.07
N GLN A 129 -0.57 1.36 8.39
CA GLN A 129 -1.25 0.06 8.41
C GLN A 129 -0.39 -1.03 7.75
N ALA A 130 0.25 -0.72 6.61
CA ALA A 130 1.18 -1.63 5.95
C ALA A 130 2.39 -1.96 6.82
N MET A 131 3.03 -0.96 7.45
CA MET A 131 4.12 -1.19 8.41
C MET A 131 3.68 -2.03 9.61
N ALA A 132 2.40 -1.94 10.01
CA ALA A 132 1.83 -2.71 11.10
C ALA A 132 1.44 -4.16 10.71
N HIS A 133 1.54 -4.53 9.42
CA HIS A 133 1.08 -5.81 8.90
C HIS A 133 1.89 -7.00 9.46
N PRO A 134 1.28 -8.19 9.72
CA PRO A 134 1.98 -9.38 10.22
C PRO A 134 3.22 -9.81 9.43
N PHE A 135 3.24 -9.51 8.12
CA PHE A 135 4.40 -9.74 7.26
C PHE A 135 5.72 -9.15 7.81
N PHE A 136 5.64 -8.07 8.60
CA PHE A 136 6.81 -7.42 9.22
C PHE A 136 6.99 -7.77 10.71
N ASP A 137 6.30 -8.78 11.25
CA ASP A 137 6.42 -9.18 12.66
C ASP A 137 7.84 -9.69 12.99
N GLU A 138 8.47 -10.42 12.07
CA GLU A 138 9.85 -10.90 12.24
C GLU A 138 10.84 -9.75 12.47
N LEU A 139 10.65 -8.62 11.77
CA LEU A 139 11.49 -7.42 11.92
C LEU A 139 11.33 -6.74 13.29
N ARG A 140 10.25 -7.04 14.01
CA ARG A 140 9.95 -6.49 15.34
C ARG A 140 10.46 -7.38 16.46
N ASP A 141 10.85 -8.62 16.17
CA ASP A 141 11.40 -9.56 17.14
C ASP A 141 12.78 -9.07 17.64
N PRO A 142 12.93 -8.74 18.94
CA PRO A 142 14.20 -8.32 19.51
C PRO A 142 15.35 -9.34 19.32
N GLN A 143 15.03 -10.63 19.20
CA GLN A 143 16.02 -11.70 19.10
C GLN A 143 16.61 -11.81 17.69
N LEU A 144 15.85 -11.38 16.67
CA LEU A 144 16.26 -11.38 15.25
C LEU A 144 16.86 -10.03 14.80
N HIS A 145 16.82 -9.05 15.70
CA HIS A 145 17.16 -7.65 15.47
C HIS A 145 18.67 -7.25 15.43
N PRO A 146 19.70 -8.07 15.72
CA PRO A 146 21.06 -7.52 15.80
C PRO A 146 21.63 -7.01 14.46
N LYS A 147 20.96 -7.28 13.32
CA LYS A 147 21.37 -6.82 11.99
C LYS A 147 20.78 -5.46 11.55
N TYR A 148 19.67 -5.01 12.12
CA TYR A 148 18.96 -3.82 11.65
C TYR A 148 18.80 -2.81 12.78
N THR A 149 19.55 -1.71 12.77
CA THR A 149 19.62 -0.81 13.95
C THR A 149 18.59 0.33 13.94
N ASN A 150 17.97 0.62 12.80
CA ASN A 150 17.19 1.86 12.59
C ASN A 150 15.79 1.58 11.98
N LEU A 151 15.07 0.56 12.47
CA LEU A 151 13.71 0.27 11.99
C LEU A 151 12.61 0.96 12.82
N HIS A 152 12.95 1.46 14.00
CA HIS A 152 11.98 1.97 14.99
C HIS A 152 12.33 3.35 15.55
N ASN A 153 13.29 4.05 14.95
CA ASN A 153 13.75 5.38 15.33
C ASN A 153 12.85 6.48 14.73
N TYR A 154 11.55 6.36 14.93
CA TYR A 154 10.57 7.30 14.39
C TYR A 154 10.78 8.72 14.91
N THR A 155 10.73 9.68 14.00
CA THR A 155 10.74 11.11 14.31
C THR A 155 9.42 11.55 14.94
N LYS A 156 9.43 12.71 15.61
CA LYS A 156 8.20 13.33 16.16
C LYS A 156 7.10 13.46 15.11
N SER A 157 7.45 13.82 13.88
CA SER A 157 6.50 13.96 12.77
C SER A 157 5.87 12.62 12.35
N GLU A 158 6.64 11.53 12.36
CA GLU A 158 6.13 10.19 12.07
C GLU A 158 5.24 9.65 13.20
N LEU A 159 5.60 9.92 14.46
CA LEU A 159 4.79 9.54 15.61
C LEU A 159 3.39 10.18 15.57
N VAL A 160 3.26 11.38 15.01
CA VAL A 160 1.94 12.02 14.81
C VAL A 160 1.05 11.20 13.87
N LEU A 161 1.64 10.49 12.89
CA LEU A 161 0.90 9.61 11.97
C LEU A 161 0.36 8.35 12.68
N PHE A 162 0.89 8.00 13.85
CA PHE A 162 0.49 6.82 14.63
C PHE A 162 -0.50 7.12 15.75
N LYS A 163 -1.06 8.34 15.78
CA LYS A 163 -2.03 8.76 16.82
C LYS A 163 -3.32 7.93 16.83
N ASP A 164 -3.66 7.26 15.73
CA ASP A 164 -4.82 6.36 15.68
C ASP A 164 -4.46 4.99 16.32
N SER A 165 -5.16 4.67 17.40
CA SER A 165 -4.59 3.90 18.53
C SER A 165 -4.43 2.40 18.30
N GLN A 166 -5.02 1.83 17.24
CA GLN A 166 -5.02 0.38 17.02
C GLN A 166 -3.70 -0.17 16.47
N LEU A 167 -2.89 0.67 15.82
CA LEU A 167 -1.63 0.26 15.18
C LEU A 167 -0.42 0.53 16.06
N LEU A 168 -0.55 1.43 17.03
CA LEU A 168 0.55 1.94 17.84
C LEU A 168 1.29 0.81 18.55
N ASP A 169 0.58 -0.13 19.17
CA ASP A 169 1.22 -1.22 19.92
C ASP A 169 1.97 -2.20 18.99
N LYS A 170 1.60 -2.26 17.70
CA LYS A 170 2.31 -3.05 16.67
C LYS A 170 3.52 -2.31 16.09
N LEU A 171 3.42 -1.00 15.88
CA LEU A 171 4.49 -0.18 15.31
C LEU A 171 5.56 0.17 16.37
N LEU A 172 5.12 0.34 17.62
CA LEU A 172 5.93 0.64 18.78
C LEU A 172 5.63 -0.37 19.91
N PRO A 173 6.19 -1.59 19.85
CA PRO A 173 6.17 -2.52 20.96
C PRO A 173 6.57 -1.87 22.28
N CYS A 174 6.02 -2.33 23.41
CA CYS A 174 6.24 -1.74 24.74
C CYS A 174 7.72 -1.45 25.08
N ARG A 175 8.65 -2.30 24.66
CA ARG A 175 10.10 -2.10 24.86
C ARG A 175 10.62 -0.80 24.21
N LEU A 176 10.08 -0.41 23.06
CA LEU A 176 10.46 0.78 22.31
C LEU A 176 9.75 2.02 22.87
N LEU A 177 8.49 1.89 23.31
CA LEU A 177 7.79 2.95 24.02
C LEU A 177 8.55 3.39 25.29
N GLN A 178 9.17 2.45 26.01
CA GLN A 178 9.97 2.77 27.20
C GLN A 178 11.22 3.60 26.90
N GLN A 179 11.72 3.56 25.65
CA GLN A 179 12.89 4.32 25.21
C GLN A 179 12.55 5.76 24.78
N LEU A 180 11.26 6.06 24.57
CA LEU A 180 10.82 7.38 24.14
C LEU A 180 10.95 8.43 25.26
N SER A 181 11.14 9.68 24.85
CA SER A 181 11.07 10.83 25.76
C SER A 181 9.64 11.04 26.26
N SER A 182 9.46 11.78 27.37
CA SER A 182 8.11 12.10 27.87
C SER A 182 7.30 12.93 26.87
N GLU A 183 7.96 13.76 26.07
CA GLU A 183 7.33 14.54 24.99
C GLU A 183 6.81 13.63 23.87
N ASP A 184 7.62 12.65 23.45
CA ASP A 184 7.27 11.73 22.37
C ASP A 184 6.14 10.78 22.79
N LEU A 185 6.13 10.35 24.06
CA LEU A 185 5.02 9.57 24.62
C LEU A 185 3.70 10.36 24.59
N ALA A 186 3.75 11.66 24.90
CA ALA A 186 2.57 12.52 24.83
C ALA A 186 2.02 12.66 23.39
N ILE A 187 2.90 12.67 22.38
CA ILE A 187 2.49 12.69 20.96
C ILE A 187 1.62 11.47 20.62
N VAL A 188 1.95 10.30 21.15
CA VAL A 188 1.21 9.04 20.89
C VAL A 188 0.16 8.73 21.96
N GLY A 189 -0.16 9.67 22.84
CA GLY A 189 -1.19 9.50 23.87
C GLY A 189 -0.84 8.51 24.99
N LYS A 190 0.45 8.27 25.25
CA LYS A 190 0.96 7.41 26.33
C LYS A 190 1.66 8.27 27.40
N SER A 191 1.87 7.70 28.58
CA SER A 191 2.65 8.32 29.68
C SER A 191 3.61 7.31 30.28
N LYS A 192 4.73 7.77 30.83
CA LYS A 192 5.59 6.90 31.68
C LYS A 192 4.78 6.51 32.92
N ARG A 193 4.74 5.21 33.22
CA ARG A 193 4.25 4.70 34.49
C ARG A 193 5.30 4.92 35.57
#